data_AF-A0A3S0WVV1-F1
#
_entry.id   AF-A0A3S0WVV1-F1
#
_cell.length_a   1.000
_cell.length_b   1.000
_cell.length_c   1.000
_cell.angle_alpha   90.00
_cell.angle_beta   90.00
_cell.angle_gamma   90.00
#
_symmetry.space_group_name_H-M   'P 1'
#
loop_
_entity.id
_entity.type
_entity.pdbx_description
1 polymer ?
#
loop_
_entity_poly.entity_id
_entity_poly.type
_entity_poly.pdbx_seq_one_letter_code
_entity_poly.pdbx_strand_id
1 'polypeptide(L)'
;MTEATPDDLRAKIDDLVTRLPSSLVYSLLSEIESMDDESADRVQLVRQYVIEYLNRQRTNRARRLFTSLFEAFLIDDDALYHAGVAVPGMLQRVDAGALWELLSRDAFPLLAVEAQEQLDEMARDEVIDRVLKSPTATALKERMRVAAVKHLDGLLASKKTADEALATMSRNRQRRTRLMSGFLEKPPPVEIGTLRLMHAVMAGANGSMAEVAGRLEGFSPAPAGEMERSRRADALVEATETLRERHGDDDALLLPLSVLTVKGNYGVIALYIRQSGVDPGRGDAVTAALTGHFIGVTRALTAALGATLRLNERVPGSAIRPSAKERLRLEALTGRLAALIDAVAAAGLMEDRRSEPAFRNAWTAAGKVIGSRVAAVALERSSQAAAARRHPVVDQDDVVWLDRLLCLWQRMSRDFGFETYDLVKWRETLLEELRANVERAMKFEEGETLDERMEHLLRINTLSGVFGQRISAWIPSFSHNMTRLLSHRLERGGDLDPEERAIIDELVATARTEVGKSRYWKSNELMDLIELSDRALAPR
;
A
#
# COMPACT_ATOMS: atom_id res chain seq x y z
N MET A 1 -49.29 -21.45 24.49
CA MET A 1 -48.18 -21.11 23.58
C MET A 1 -48.64 -19.91 22.78
N THR A 2 -48.16 -18.72 23.13
CA THR A 2 -48.50 -17.46 22.46
C THR A 2 -47.80 -17.41 21.11
N GLU A 3 -48.57 -17.34 20.03
CA GLU A 3 -48.03 -17.06 18.68
C GLU A 3 -47.31 -15.71 18.72
N ALA A 4 -46.01 -15.72 18.45
CA ALA A 4 -45.24 -14.50 18.26
C ALA A 4 -45.86 -13.72 17.08
N THR A 5 -46.13 -12.43 17.29
CA THR A 5 -46.59 -11.56 16.21
C THR A 5 -45.51 -11.47 15.12
N PRO A 6 -45.87 -11.27 13.85
CA PRO A 6 -44.90 -11.16 12.74
C PRO A 6 -43.81 -10.10 12.99
N ASP A 7 -44.15 -9.03 13.71
CA ASP A 7 -43.22 -7.95 14.08
C ASP A 7 -42.18 -8.37 15.13
N ASP A 8 -42.53 -9.26 16.09
CA ASP A 8 -41.59 -9.79 17.08
C ASP A 8 -40.59 -10.77 16.45
N LEU A 9 -41.03 -11.51 15.42
CA LEU A 9 -40.16 -12.39 14.64
C LEU A 9 -39.18 -11.57 13.80
N ARG A 10 -39.67 -10.48 13.19
CA ARG A 10 -38.86 -9.53 12.41
C ARG A 10 -37.73 -8.91 13.22
N ALA A 11 -38.03 -8.39 14.42
CA ALA A 11 -37.04 -7.78 15.29
C ALA A 11 -35.94 -8.78 15.73
N LYS A 12 -36.32 -10.04 15.98
CA LYS A 12 -35.36 -11.10 16.33
C LYS A 12 -34.48 -11.51 15.16
N ILE A 13 -35.03 -11.59 13.94
CA ILE A 13 -34.24 -11.92 12.75
C ILE A 13 -33.26 -10.80 12.44
N ASP A 14 -33.68 -9.52 12.54
CA ASP A 14 -32.79 -8.37 12.32
C ASP A 14 -31.65 -8.34 13.36
N ASP A 15 -31.93 -8.60 14.64
CA ASP A 15 -30.90 -8.69 15.70
C ASP A 15 -29.92 -9.87 15.48
N LEU A 16 -30.39 -11.00 14.94
CA LEU A 16 -29.51 -12.14 14.63
C LEU A 16 -28.64 -11.87 13.40
N VAL A 17 -29.22 -11.35 12.33
CA VAL A 17 -28.52 -11.09 11.07
C VAL A 17 -27.52 -9.93 11.22
N THR A 18 -27.84 -8.90 12.02
CA THR A 18 -26.91 -7.78 12.29
C THR A 18 -25.63 -8.19 13.03
N ARG A 19 -25.65 -9.30 13.78
CA ARG A 19 -24.50 -9.82 14.52
C ARG A 19 -23.59 -10.72 13.68
N LEU A 20 -24.03 -11.11 12.48
CA LEU A 20 -23.28 -12.02 11.62
C LEU A 20 -22.40 -11.27 10.60
N PRO A 21 -21.17 -11.74 10.35
CA PRO A 21 -20.38 -11.35 9.18
C PRO A 21 -21.17 -11.58 7.89
N SER A 22 -21.07 -10.66 6.92
CA SER A 22 -21.86 -10.74 5.68
C SER A 22 -21.67 -12.04 4.90
N SER A 23 -20.48 -12.66 4.93
CA SER A 23 -20.21 -13.96 4.30
C SER A 23 -21.05 -15.11 4.88
N LEU A 24 -21.32 -15.08 6.18
CA LEU A 24 -22.18 -16.06 6.84
C LEU A 24 -23.66 -15.79 6.55
N VAL A 25 -24.05 -14.53 6.34
CA VAL A 25 -25.41 -14.17 5.91
C VAL A 25 -25.71 -14.69 4.49
N TYR A 26 -24.74 -14.65 3.56
CA TYR A 26 -24.88 -15.28 2.23
C TYR A 26 -24.98 -16.80 2.31
N SER A 27 -24.24 -17.43 3.21
CA SER A 27 -24.30 -18.89 3.42
C SER A 27 -25.66 -19.32 3.97
N LEU A 28 -26.19 -18.56 4.93
CA LEU A 28 -27.53 -18.75 5.49
C LEU A 28 -28.63 -18.62 4.42
N LEU A 29 -28.52 -17.63 3.51
CA LEU A 29 -29.44 -17.52 2.38
C LEU A 29 -29.36 -18.76 1.46
N SER A 30 -28.15 -19.25 1.16
CA SER A 30 -27.97 -20.45 0.34
C SER A 30 -28.54 -21.71 1.00
N GLU A 31 -28.41 -21.84 2.33
CA GLU A 31 -29.00 -22.94 3.08
C GLU A 31 -30.53 -22.88 3.04
N ILE A 32 -31.12 -21.70 3.27
CA ILE A 32 -32.56 -21.47 3.16
C ILE A 32 -33.09 -21.81 1.75
N GLU A 33 -32.33 -21.48 0.71
CA GLU A 33 -32.67 -21.81 -0.69
C GLU A 33 -32.51 -23.30 -1.02
N SER A 34 -31.69 -24.04 -0.26
CA SER A 34 -31.51 -25.50 -0.43
C SER A 34 -32.54 -26.34 0.34
N MET A 35 -33.34 -25.71 1.20
CA MET A 35 -34.46 -26.34 1.90
C MET A 35 -35.67 -26.48 0.96
N ASP A 36 -35.49 -27.22 -0.13
CA ASP A 36 -36.55 -27.59 -1.07
C ASP A 36 -37.32 -28.80 -0.53
N ASP A 37 -38.36 -28.53 0.25
CA ASP A 37 -39.68 -29.18 0.18
C ASP A 37 -40.55 -28.65 1.34
N GLU A 38 -41.69 -28.02 1.00
CA GLU A 38 -42.69 -27.39 1.90
C GLU A 38 -42.25 -26.11 2.65
N SER A 39 -41.84 -25.05 1.94
CA SER A 39 -41.51 -23.78 2.60
C SER A 39 -42.74 -23.13 3.26
N ALA A 40 -42.94 -23.38 4.56
CA ALA A 40 -43.88 -22.67 5.41
C ALA A 40 -43.67 -21.15 5.31
N ASP A 41 -44.73 -20.35 5.41
CA ASP A 41 -44.71 -18.87 5.33
C ASP A 41 -43.57 -18.21 6.14
N ARG A 42 -43.16 -18.84 7.24
CA ARG A 42 -42.03 -18.41 8.09
C ARG A 42 -40.67 -18.45 7.37
N VAL A 43 -40.40 -19.45 6.55
CA VAL A 43 -39.14 -19.60 5.81
C VAL A 43 -39.04 -18.52 4.73
N GLN A 44 -40.14 -18.25 4.02
CA GLN A 44 -40.22 -17.19 3.03
C GLN A 44 -40.05 -15.80 3.67
N LEU A 45 -40.62 -15.60 4.86
CA LEU A 45 -40.46 -14.37 5.64
C LEU A 45 -38.99 -14.16 6.09
N VAL A 46 -38.32 -15.22 6.58
CA VAL A 46 -36.89 -15.16 6.93
C VAL A 46 -36.04 -14.84 5.69
N ARG A 47 -36.31 -15.50 4.56
CA ARG A 47 -35.63 -15.22 3.28
C ARG A 47 -35.77 -13.75 2.89
N GLN A 48 -36.99 -13.20 2.94
CA GLN A 48 -37.25 -11.82 2.58
C GLN A 48 -36.49 -10.83 3.47
N TYR A 49 -36.40 -11.09 4.78
CA TYR A 49 -35.64 -10.23 5.69
C TYR A 49 -34.13 -10.31 5.48
N VAL A 50 -33.59 -11.50 5.20
CA VAL A 50 -32.17 -11.65 4.88
C VAL A 50 -31.82 -10.89 3.60
N ILE A 51 -32.69 -10.94 2.59
CA ILE A 51 -32.54 -10.17 1.34
C ILE A 51 -32.63 -8.66 1.61
N GLU A 52 -33.64 -8.21 2.36
CA GLU A 52 -33.80 -6.80 2.76
C GLU A 52 -32.54 -6.30 3.48
N TYR A 53 -32.02 -7.06 4.43
CA TYR A 53 -30.78 -6.76 5.16
C TYR A 53 -29.56 -6.65 4.23
N LEU A 54 -29.34 -7.64 3.36
CA LEU A 54 -28.22 -7.65 2.41
C LEU A 54 -28.28 -6.48 1.43
N ASN A 55 -29.48 -6.05 1.06
CA ASN A 55 -29.71 -4.98 0.10
C ASN A 55 -29.76 -3.57 0.73
N ARG A 56 -29.99 -3.44 2.04
CA ARG A 56 -30.25 -2.18 2.76
C ARG A 56 -29.18 -1.09 2.53
N GLN A 57 -27.91 -1.46 2.45
CA GLN A 57 -26.81 -0.50 2.26
C GLN A 57 -26.49 -0.21 0.79
N ARG A 58 -27.23 -0.81 -0.16
CA ARG A 58 -26.89 -0.80 -1.60
C ARG A 58 -27.94 -0.03 -2.41
N THR A 59 -28.32 1.16 -1.96
CA THR A 59 -29.46 1.95 -2.47
C THR A 59 -29.27 2.57 -3.86
N ASN A 60 -28.03 2.85 -4.30
CA ASN A 60 -27.77 3.42 -5.63
C ASN A 60 -27.61 2.34 -6.72
N ARG A 61 -28.66 1.55 -6.96
CA ARG A 61 -28.63 0.34 -7.81
C ARG A 61 -28.41 0.67 -9.29
N ALA A 62 -29.12 1.67 -9.83
CA ALA A 62 -28.94 2.09 -11.22
C ALA A 62 -27.52 2.61 -11.50
N ARG A 63 -26.96 3.38 -10.56
CA ARG A 63 -25.58 3.83 -10.63
C ARG A 63 -24.60 2.66 -10.65
N ARG A 64 -24.78 1.66 -9.77
CA ARG A 64 -23.92 0.46 -9.73
C ARG A 64 -23.98 -0.30 -11.05
N LEU A 65 -25.18 -0.48 -11.58
CA LEU A 65 -25.39 -1.12 -12.88
C LEU A 65 -24.65 -0.36 -13.99
N PHE A 66 -24.77 0.96 -14.03
CA PHE A 66 -24.05 1.78 -15.02
C PHE A 66 -22.53 1.70 -14.84
N THR A 67 -22.01 1.87 -13.62
CA THR A 67 -20.56 1.84 -13.38
C THR A 67 -19.94 0.47 -13.67
N SER A 68 -20.74 -0.61 -13.65
CA SER A 68 -20.27 -1.96 -14.03
C SER A 68 -19.81 -2.06 -15.48
N LEU A 69 -20.19 -1.11 -16.35
CA LEU A 69 -19.67 -1.02 -17.73
C LEU A 69 -18.15 -0.83 -17.77
N PHE A 70 -17.56 -0.30 -16.70
CA PHE A 70 -16.14 0.01 -16.62
C PHE A 70 -15.35 -1.00 -15.78
N GLU A 71 -15.99 -1.99 -15.14
CA GLU A 71 -15.42 -2.75 -14.02
C GLU A 71 -14.06 -3.39 -14.35
N ALA A 72 -13.88 -3.89 -15.58
CA ALA A 72 -12.61 -4.47 -16.05
C ALA A 72 -11.43 -3.48 -16.06
N PHE A 73 -11.71 -2.18 -16.15
CA PHE A 73 -10.75 -1.10 -16.29
C PHE A 73 -10.69 -0.17 -15.06
N LEU A 74 -11.57 -0.37 -14.07
CA LEU A 74 -11.63 0.48 -12.89
C LEU A 74 -10.49 0.18 -11.91
N ILE A 75 -9.96 1.26 -11.32
CA ILE A 75 -9.01 1.19 -10.22
C ILE A 75 -9.48 2.03 -9.02
N ASP A 76 -8.99 1.65 -7.84
CA ASP A 76 -9.14 2.36 -6.58
C ASP A 76 -7.74 2.66 -6.01
N ASP A 77 -7.02 3.57 -6.66
CA ASP A 77 -5.60 3.83 -6.37
C ASP A 77 -5.34 5.32 -6.13
N ASP A 78 -5.33 5.72 -4.87
CA ASP A 78 -5.19 7.13 -4.51
C ASP A 78 -3.76 7.67 -4.72
N ALA A 79 -2.76 6.80 -4.83
CA ALA A 79 -1.38 7.20 -5.07
C ALA A 79 -1.22 7.90 -6.44
N LEU A 80 -1.99 7.48 -7.44
CA LEU A 80 -1.89 8.06 -8.79
C LEU A 80 -2.41 9.49 -8.87
N TYR A 81 -3.26 9.94 -7.93
CA TYR A 81 -3.63 11.36 -7.87
C TYR A 81 -2.45 12.27 -7.53
N HIS A 82 -1.42 11.75 -6.87
CA HIS A 82 -0.21 12.51 -6.56
C HIS A 82 0.71 12.70 -7.77
N ALA A 83 0.46 12.04 -8.91
CA ALA A 83 1.24 12.23 -10.14
C ALA A 83 1.19 13.69 -10.62
N GLY A 84 0.10 14.41 -10.32
CA GLY A 84 -0.09 15.82 -10.65
C GLY A 84 -0.43 16.09 -12.12
N VAL A 85 -0.51 15.05 -12.93
CA VAL A 85 -0.91 15.05 -14.34
C VAL A 85 -1.81 13.83 -14.61
N ALA A 86 -2.59 13.83 -15.70
CA ALA A 86 -3.30 12.63 -16.11
C ALA A 86 -2.32 11.49 -16.43
N VAL A 87 -2.62 10.31 -15.89
CA VAL A 87 -1.92 9.06 -16.17
C VAL A 87 -2.69 8.33 -17.27
N PRO A 88 -2.09 8.01 -18.43
CA PRO A 88 -2.77 7.24 -19.47
C PRO A 88 -3.29 5.90 -18.96
N GLY A 89 -4.48 5.50 -19.40
CA GLY A 89 -5.13 4.25 -18.95
C GLY A 89 -5.66 4.27 -17.52
N MET A 90 -5.56 5.40 -16.81
CA MET A 90 -6.11 5.57 -15.47
C MET A 90 -7.60 5.87 -15.55
N LEU A 91 -8.42 4.97 -15.01
CA LEU A 91 -9.84 5.20 -14.83
C LEU A 91 -10.25 4.85 -13.39
N GLN A 92 -10.46 5.88 -12.57
CA GLN A 92 -10.81 5.65 -11.17
C GLN A 92 -12.31 5.42 -11.02
N ARG A 93 -12.70 4.63 -10.03
CA ARG A 93 -14.12 4.40 -9.70
C ARG A 93 -14.89 5.71 -9.44
N VAL A 94 -14.22 6.72 -8.87
CA VAL A 94 -14.82 8.05 -8.67
C VAL A 94 -15.07 8.80 -9.98
N ASP A 95 -14.27 8.57 -11.02
CA ASP A 95 -14.44 9.19 -12.34
C ASP A 95 -15.68 8.63 -13.03
N ALA A 96 -15.84 7.29 -13.07
CA ALA A 96 -17.05 6.65 -13.58
C ALA A 96 -18.30 7.08 -12.81
N GLY A 97 -18.18 7.25 -11.50
CA GLY A 97 -19.25 7.79 -10.68
C GLY A 97 -19.56 9.26 -10.97
N ALA A 98 -18.57 10.09 -11.34
CA ALA A 98 -18.78 11.49 -11.70
C ALA A 98 -19.43 11.60 -13.08
N LEU A 99 -19.08 10.69 -13.99
CA LEU A 99 -19.72 10.54 -15.29
C LEU A 99 -21.20 10.16 -15.15
N TRP A 100 -21.51 9.22 -14.25
CA TRP A 100 -22.91 8.89 -13.92
C TRP A 100 -23.71 10.12 -13.51
N GLU A 101 -23.21 10.93 -12.57
CA GLU A 101 -23.93 12.13 -12.10
C GLU A 101 -24.18 13.16 -13.20
N LEU A 102 -23.28 13.24 -14.19
CA LEU A 102 -23.45 14.09 -15.37
C LEU A 102 -24.55 13.51 -16.29
N LEU A 103 -24.38 12.25 -16.71
CA LEU A 103 -25.22 11.63 -17.73
C LEU A 103 -26.63 11.30 -17.23
N SER A 104 -26.79 10.92 -15.97
CA SER A 104 -28.10 10.67 -15.37
C SER A 104 -28.95 11.93 -15.26
N ARG A 105 -28.36 13.12 -15.43
CA ARG A 105 -29.08 14.39 -15.48
C ARG A 105 -29.29 14.85 -16.92
N ASP A 106 -28.26 14.75 -17.74
CA ASP A 106 -28.20 15.46 -19.02
C ASP A 106 -28.46 14.54 -20.24
N ALA A 107 -28.15 13.25 -20.14
CA ALA A 107 -28.24 12.31 -21.26
C ALA A 107 -29.49 11.42 -21.20
N PHE A 108 -29.83 10.90 -20.02
CA PHE A 108 -30.89 9.91 -19.87
C PHE A 108 -31.67 10.00 -18.53
N PRO A 109 -32.15 11.17 -18.11
CA PRO A 109 -32.75 11.35 -16.78
C PRO A 109 -33.93 10.44 -16.48
N LEU A 110 -34.85 10.26 -17.42
CA LEU A 110 -36.01 9.38 -17.23
C LEU A 110 -35.61 7.90 -17.15
N LEU A 111 -34.63 7.48 -17.96
CA LEU A 111 -34.13 6.10 -17.95
C LEU A 111 -33.38 5.78 -16.65
N ALA A 112 -32.67 6.75 -16.07
CA ALA A 112 -32.00 6.56 -14.78
C ALA A 112 -33.01 6.30 -13.65
N VAL A 113 -34.15 7.00 -13.66
CA VAL A 113 -35.26 6.77 -12.73
C VAL A 113 -35.92 5.42 -12.98
N GLU A 114 -36.26 5.12 -14.24
CA GLU A 114 -36.83 3.82 -14.64
C GLU A 114 -35.95 2.64 -14.19
N ALA A 115 -34.64 2.74 -14.44
CA ALA A 115 -33.70 1.70 -14.05
C ALA A 115 -33.61 1.55 -12.53
N GLN A 116 -33.66 2.66 -11.78
CA GLN A 116 -33.66 2.61 -10.32
C GLN A 116 -34.92 1.94 -9.79
N GLU A 117 -36.10 2.32 -10.26
CA GLU A 117 -37.38 1.76 -9.83
C GLU A 117 -37.47 0.26 -10.13
N GLN A 118 -37.13 -0.17 -11.35
CA GLN A 118 -37.16 -1.59 -11.73
C GLN A 118 -36.17 -2.42 -10.91
N LEU A 119 -34.95 -1.93 -10.69
CA LEU A 119 -33.96 -2.65 -9.88
C LEU A 119 -34.35 -2.66 -8.39
N ASP A 120 -35.02 -1.62 -7.90
CA ASP A 120 -35.52 -1.55 -6.53
C ASP A 120 -36.65 -2.56 -6.29
N GLU A 121 -37.54 -2.72 -7.27
CA GLU A 121 -38.61 -3.72 -7.25
C GLU A 121 -38.03 -5.15 -7.26
N MET A 122 -37.15 -5.45 -8.20
CA MET A 122 -36.50 -6.78 -8.27
C MET A 122 -35.68 -7.11 -7.01
N ALA A 123 -35.06 -6.10 -6.39
CA ALA A 123 -34.27 -6.27 -5.18
C ALA A 123 -35.11 -6.44 -3.90
N ARG A 124 -36.45 -6.46 -3.99
CA ARG A 124 -37.32 -6.90 -2.89
C ARG A 124 -37.30 -8.41 -2.73
N ASP A 125 -37.19 -9.12 -3.85
CA ASP A 125 -37.35 -10.58 -3.90
C ASP A 125 -36.02 -11.32 -4.11
N GLU A 126 -34.98 -10.60 -4.56
CA GLU A 126 -33.65 -11.16 -4.81
C GLU A 126 -32.50 -10.29 -4.30
N VAL A 127 -31.35 -10.92 -4.05
CA VAL A 127 -30.11 -10.21 -3.70
C VAL A 127 -29.60 -9.44 -4.91
N ILE A 128 -29.14 -8.21 -4.67
CA ILE A 128 -28.72 -7.29 -5.73
C ILE A 128 -27.70 -7.88 -6.71
N ASP A 129 -26.81 -8.77 -6.28
CA ASP A 129 -25.77 -9.35 -7.15
C ASP A 129 -26.36 -10.30 -8.21
N ARG A 130 -27.51 -10.91 -7.94
CA ARG A 130 -28.30 -11.67 -8.93
C ARG A 130 -29.14 -10.74 -9.79
N VAL A 131 -29.80 -9.75 -9.16
CA VAL A 131 -30.59 -8.73 -9.87
C VAL A 131 -29.76 -8.03 -10.94
N LEU A 132 -28.52 -7.61 -10.64
CA LEU A 132 -27.63 -6.93 -11.60
C LEU A 132 -27.17 -7.81 -12.77
N LYS A 133 -27.28 -9.14 -12.65
CA LYS A 133 -26.99 -10.12 -13.70
C LYS A 133 -28.23 -10.54 -14.49
N SER A 134 -29.41 -10.09 -14.10
CA SER A 134 -30.67 -10.45 -14.76
C SER A 134 -30.71 -9.95 -16.22
N PRO A 135 -31.53 -10.58 -17.08
CA PRO A 135 -31.78 -10.08 -18.44
C PRO A 135 -32.32 -8.65 -18.44
N THR A 136 -33.20 -8.30 -17.50
CA THR A 136 -33.76 -6.95 -17.34
C THR A 136 -32.68 -5.92 -17.04
N ALA A 137 -31.80 -6.20 -16.06
CA ALA A 137 -30.68 -5.32 -15.75
C ALA A 137 -29.71 -5.19 -16.92
N THR A 138 -29.48 -6.27 -17.68
CA THR A 138 -28.62 -6.24 -18.88
C THR A 138 -29.23 -5.34 -19.97
N ALA A 139 -30.54 -5.41 -20.20
CA ALA A 139 -31.23 -4.55 -21.16
C ALA A 139 -31.21 -3.07 -20.73
N LEU A 140 -31.46 -2.78 -19.45
CA LEU A 140 -31.36 -1.42 -18.90
C LEU A 140 -29.93 -0.86 -19.02
N LYS A 141 -28.92 -1.67 -18.71
CA LYS A 141 -27.51 -1.32 -18.84
C LYS A 141 -27.17 -0.93 -20.28
N GLU A 142 -27.63 -1.72 -21.25
CA GLU A 142 -27.39 -1.45 -22.68
C GLU A 142 -28.11 -0.18 -23.16
N ARG A 143 -29.36 0.04 -22.75
CA ARG A 143 -30.09 1.29 -23.06
C ARG A 143 -29.36 2.52 -22.51
N MET A 144 -28.87 2.45 -21.27
CA MET A 144 -28.10 3.54 -20.66
C MET A 144 -26.76 3.76 -21.39
N ARG A 145 -26.07 2.68 -21.77
CA ARG A 145 -24.82 2.74 -22.54
C ARG A 145 -25.01 3.45 -23.89
N VAL A 146 -26.03 3.05 -24.66
CA VAL A 146 -26.31 3.65 -25.98
C VAL A 146 -26.66 5.14 -25.84
N ALA A 147 -27.49 5.51 -24.86
CA ALA A 147 -27.81 6.91 -24.59
C ALA A 147 -26.59 7.72 -24.15
N ALA A 148 -25.72 7.14 -23.31
CA ALA A 148 -24.47 7.74 -22.87
C ALA A 148 -23.54 8.05 -24.04
N VAL A 149 -23.26 7.05 -24.89
CA VAL A 149 -22.36 7.18 -26.05
C VAL A 149 -22.86 8.28 -26.98
N LYS A 150 -24.14 8.24 -27.36
CA LYS A 150 -24.75 9.26 -28.23
C LYS A 150 -24.61 10.68 -27.67
N HIS A 151 -24.78 10.85 -26.36
CA HIS A 151 -24.63 12.15 -25.71
C HIS A 151 -23.16 12.61 -25.68
N LEU A 152 -22.24 11.69 -25.39
CA LEU A 152 -20.81 11.96 -25.37
C LEU A 152 -20.25 12.31 -26.75
N ASP A 153 -20.72 11.67 -27.82
CA ASP A 153 -20.38 12.04 -29.21
C ASP A 153 -20.67 13.52 -29.47
N GLY A 154 -21.86 13.99 -29.03
CA GLY A 154 -22.24 15.40 -29.13
C GLY A 154 -21.38 16.33 -28.26
N LEU A 155 -21.08 15.92 -27.02
CA LEU A 155 -20.24 16.71 -26.12
C LEU A 155 -18.81 16.85 -26.63
N LEU A 156 -18.23 15.76 -27.15
CA LEU A 156 -16.84 15.71 -27.65
C LEU A 156 -16.65 16.44 -28.98
N ALA A 157 -17.74 16.68 -29.73
CA ALA A 157 -17.70 17.45 -30.97
C ALA A 157 -17.47 18.96 -30.76
N SER A 158 -17.75 19.49 -29.56
CA SER A 158 -17.60 20.92 -29.24
C SER A 158 -16.73 21.12 -28.00
N LYS A 159 -15.63 21.87 -28.17
CA LYS A 159 -14.70 22.17 -27.08
C LYS A 159 -15.40 22.81 -25.88
N LYS A 160 -16.32 23.75 -26.12
CA LYS A 160 -17.03 24.46 -25.06
C LYS A 160 -17.85 23.52 -24.18
N THR A 161 -18.62 22.62 -24.80
CA THR A 161 -19.46 21.66 -24.08
C THR A 161 -18.64 20.59 -23.38
N ALA A 162 -17.52 20.16 -23.98
CA ALA A 162 -16.56 19.28 -23.34
C ALA A 162 -15.95 19.93 -22.08
N ASP A 163 -15.52 21.19 -22.17
CA ASP A 163 -14.94 21.93 -21.04
C ASP A 163 -15.94 22.09 -19.87
N GLU A 164 -17.21 22.39 -20.18
CA GLU A 164 -18.30 22.48 -19.18
C GLU A 164 -18.59 21.13 -18.49
N ALA A 165 -18.57 20.04 -19.26
CA ALA A 165 -18.72 18.68 -18.74
C ALA A 165 -17.56 18.29 -17.82
N LEU A 166 -16.31 18.53 -18.26
CA LEU A 166 -15.10 18.25 -17.47
C LEU A 166 -15.07 19.05 -16.15
N ALA A 167 -15.49 20.32 -16.19
CA ALA A 167 -15.61 21.14 -14.98
C ALA A 167 -16.63 20.56 -13.99
N THR A 168 -17.76 20.04 -14.50
CA THR A 168 -18.79 19.40 -13.68
C THR A 168 -18.27 18.10 -13.06
N MET A 169 -17.64 17.24 -13.85
CA MET A 169 -17.06 15.98 -13.35
C MET A 169 -15.97 16.22 -12.31
N SER A 170 -15.11 17.23 -12.52
CA SER A 170 -14.03 17.59 -11.59
C SER A 170 -14.56 18.01 -10.21
N ARG A 171 -15.64 18.80 -10.15
CA ARG A 171 -16.30 19.18 -8.88
C ARG A 171 -16.83 17.96 -8.13
N ASN A 172 -17.47 17.04 -8.85
CA ASN A 172 -18.03 15.81 -8.30
C ASN A 172 -16.93 14.86 -7.78
N ARG A 173 -15.83 14.71 -8.53
CA ARG A 173 -14.66 13.94 -8.12
C ARG A 173 -14.02 14.49 -6.85
N GLN A 174 -13.85 15.80 -6.74
CA GLN A 174 -13.28 16.44 -5.55
C GLN A 174 -14.11 16.14 -4.30
N ARG A 175 -15.44 16.26 -4.39
CA ARG A 175 -16.35 15.96 -3.28
C ARG A 175 -16.21 14.53 -2.79
N ARG A 176 -16.04 13.57 -3.69
CA ARG A 176 -15.94 12.13 -3.36
C ARG A 176 -14.56 11.70 -2.90
N THR A 177 -13.50 12.22 -3.52
CA THR A 177 -12.12 11.85 -3.16
C THR A 177 -11.78 12.26 -1.73
N ARG A 178 -12.29 13.42 -1.28
CA ARG A 178 -12.17 13.87 0.13
C ARG A 178 -12.74 12.89 1.16
N LEU A 179 -13.72 12.08 0.77
CA LEU A 179 -14.31 11.06 1.64
C LEU A 179 -13.47 9.77 1.68
N MET A 180 -12.59 9.57 0.68
CA MET A 180 -11.83 8.32 0.50
C MET A 180 -10.40 8.40 1.04
N SER A 181 -9.72 9.55 0.89
CA SER A 181 -8.34 9.71 1.33
C SER A 181 -8.13 11.06 2.02
N GLY A 182 -7.75 11.02 3.30
CA GLY A 182 -7.36 12.20 4.07
C GLY A 182 -5.97 12.75 3.70
N PHE A 183 -5.21 12.03 2.87
CA PHE A 183 -3.85 12.40 2.46
C PHE A 183 -3.82 13.21 1.15
N LEU A 184 -4.98 13.43 0.53
CA LEU A 184 -5.14 14.20 -0.70
C LEU A 184 -5.85 15.52 -0.42
N GLU A 185 -5.12 16.63 -0.46
CA GLU A 185 -5.70 17.97 -0.28
C GLU A 185 -6.65 18.33 -1.44
N LYS A 186 -6.23 18.04 -2.68
CA LYS A 186 -7.01 18.31 -3.89
C LYS A 186 -6.65 17.30 -5.00
N PRO A 187 -7.61 16.48 -5.49
CA PRO A 187 -7.35 15.65 -6.66
C PRO A 187 -7.18 16.52 -7.92
N PRO A 188 -6.38 16.07 -8.90
CA PRO A 188 -6.29 16.76 -10.19
C PRO A 188 -7.65 16.78 -10.89
N PRO A 189 -7.93 17.81 -11.71
CA PRO A 189 -9.15 17.87 -12.50
C PRO A 189 -9.26 16.68 -13.44
N VAL A 190 -10.49 16.32 -13.82
CA VAL A 190 -10.75 15.35 -14.87
C VAL A 190 -10.34 15.96 -16.20
N GLU A 191 -9.47 15.28 -16.93
CA GLU A 191 -8.99 15.73 -18.24
C GLU A 191 -9.78 15.10 -19.39
N ILE A 192 -9.69 15.72 -20.57
CA ILE A 192 -10.37 15.24 -21.78
C ILE A 192 -9.96 13.81 -22.15
N GLY A 193 -8.72 13.41 -21.86
CA GLY A 193 -8.24 12.04 -22.10
C GLY A 193 -9.03 11.00 -21.29
N THR A 194 -9.35 11.29 -20.03
CA THR A 194 -10.17 10.40 -19.19
C THR A 194 -11.60 10.28 -19.73
N LEU A 195 -12.19 11.40 -20.19
CA LEU A 195 -13.53 11.38 -20.79
C LEU A 195 -13.55 10.58 -22.11
N ARG A 196 -12.52 10.74 -22.95
CA ARG A 196 -12.35 9.94 -24.17
C ARG A 196 -12.17 8.46 -23.89
N LEU A 197 -11.41 8.11 -22.85
CA LEU A 197 -11.26 6.72 -22.42
C LEU A 197 -12.60 6.13 -21.96
N MET A 198 -13.37 6.86 -21.13
CA MET A 198 -14.70 6.42 -20.72
C MET A 198 -15.65 6.25 -21.92
N HIS A 199 -15.56 7.15 -22.89
CA HIS A 199 -16.31 7.04 -24.13
C HIS A 199 -15.92 5.77 -24.91
N ALA A 200 -14.63 5.54 -25.13
CA ALA A 200 -14.11 4.36 -25.85
C ALA A 200 -14.55 3.05 -25.18
N VAL A 201 -14.43 2.95 -23.86
CA VAL A 201 -14.89 1.78 -23.08
C VAL A 201 -16.37 1.49 -23.31
N MET A 202 -17.22 2.52 -23.27
CA MET A 202 -18.65 2.33 -23.51
C MET A 202 -18.97 2.04 -24.98
N ALA A 203 -18.33 2.72 -25.92
CA ALA A 203 -18.58 2.54 -27.36
C ALA A 203 -18.19 1.12 -27.81
N GLY A 204 -17.04 0.62 -27.35
CA GLY A 204 -16.52 -0.71 -27.68
C GLY A 204 -16.96 -1.85 -26.75
N ALA A 205 -17.90 -1.63 -25.83
CA ALA A 205 -18.27 -2.59 -24.77
C ALA A 205 -18.74 -3.97 -25.28
N ASN A 206 -19.29 -4.05 -26.50
CA ASN A 206 -19.72 -5.30 -27.14
C ASN A 206 -18.79 -5.71 -28.30
N GLY A 207 -17.59 -5.13 -28.39
CA GLY A 207 -16.62 -5.32 -29.47
C GLY A 207 -15.18 -5.31 -28.94
N SER A 208 -14.37 -4.36 -29.40
CA SER A 208 -12.94 -4.27 -29.07
C SER A 208 -12.66 -4.28 -27.56
N MET A 209 -13.42 -3.53 -26.77
CA MET A 209 -13.20 -3.42 -25.32
C MET A 209 -13.56 -4.70 -24.57
N ALA A 210 -14.51 -5.49 -25.07
CA ALA A 210 -14.81 -6.82 -24.52
C ALA A 210 -13.63 -7.78 -24.76
N GLU A 211 -13.01 -7.73 -25.95
CA GLU A 211 -11.83 -8.54 -26.26
C GLU A 211 -10.62 -8.11 -25.41
N VAL A 212 -10.41 -6.80 -25.24
CA VAL A 212 -9.37 -6.26 -24.33
C VAL A 212 -9.60 -6.75 -22.90
N ALA A 213 -10.83 -6.64 -22.38
CA ALA A 213 -11.18 -7.09 -21.03
C ALA A 213 -10.95 -8.60 -20.86
N GLY A 214 -11.35 -9.42 -21.83
CA GLY A 214 -11.14 -10.87 -21.81
C GLY A 214 -9.65 -11.25 -21.80
N ARG A 215 -8.81 -10.54 -22.58
CA ARG A 215 -7.35 -10.75 -22.55
C ARG A 215 -6.72 -10.30 -21.24
N LEU A 216 -7.20 -9.19 -20.67
CA LEU A 216 -6.72 -8.66 -19.40
C LEU A 216 -6.92 -9.63 -18.22
N GLU A 217 -7.97 -10.45 -18.24
CA GLU A 217 -8.20 -11.50 -17.22
C GLU A 217 -7.05 -12.52 -17.16
N GLY A 218 -6.39 -12.79 -18.30
CA GLY A 218 -5.22 -13.67 -18.39
C GLY A 218 -3.96 -13.14 -17.68
N PHE A 219 -3.93 -11.85 -17.33
CA PHE A 219 -2.80 -11.24 -16.62
C PHE A 219 -3.06 -11.16 -15.11
N SER A 220 -2.17 -11.79 -14.34
CA SER A 220 -2.15 -11.67 -12.88
C SER A 220 -1.32 -10.46 -12.41
N PRO A 221 -1.54 -9.95 -11.18
CA PRO A 221 -0.85 -8.77 -10.65
C PRO A 221 0.67 -8.90 -10.50
N ALA A 222 1.17 -10.10 -10.19
CA ALA A 222 2.60 -10.36 -10.02
C ALA A 222 2.96 -11.79 -10.48
N PRO A 223 3.60 -11.97 -11.64
CA PRO A 223 4.13 -13.26 -12.06
C PRO A 223 5.31 -13.70 -11.17
N ALA A 224 5.36 -14.98 -10.85
CA ALA A 224 6.44 -15.56 -10.07
C ALA A 224 7.65 -15.84 -10.97
N GLY A 225 8.74 -15.08 -10.78
CA GLY A 225 10.03 -15.33 -11.44
C GLY A 225 10.25 -14.56 -12.75
N GLU A 226 11.52 -14.50 -13.18
CA GLU A 226 11.95 -13.79 -14.40
C GLU A 226 11.40 -14.46 -15.68
N MET A 227 11.47 -15.79 -15.77
CA MET A 227 11.03 -16.54 -16.96
C MET A 227 9.53 -16.36 -17.24
N GLU A 228 8.68 -16.40 -16.21
CA GLU A 228 7.24 -16.17 -16.37
C GLU A 228 6.95 -14.71 -16.72
N ARG A 229 7.75 -13.75 -16.23
CA ARG A 229 7.65 -12.34 -16.65
C ARG A 229 7.93 -12.19 -18.13
N SER A 230 9.02 -12.78 -18.64
CA SER A 230 9.35 -12.74 -20.07
C SER A 230 8.26 -13.38 -20.92
N ARG A 231 7.81 -14.59 -20.56
CA ARG A 231 6.73 -15.29 -21.30
C ARG A 231 5.45 -14.46 -21.37
N ARG A 232 5.08 -13.79 -20.28
CA ARG A 232 3.89 -12.93 -20.25
C ARG A 232 4.08 -11.62 -21.02
N ALA A 233 5.29 -11.08 -21.06
CA ALA A 233 5.59 -9.91 -21.88
C ALA A 233 5.47 -10.25 -23.37
N ASP A 234 6.01 -11.40 -23.80
CA ASP A 234 5.86 -11.89 -25.18
C ASP A 234 4.38 -12.09 -25.53
N ALA A 235 3.60 -12.73 -24.64
CA ALA A 235 2.16 -12.91 -24.80
C ALA A 235 1.41 -11.56 -24.84
N LEU A 236 1.86 -10.55 -24.10
CA LEU A 236 1.27 -9.21 -24.13
C LEU A 236 1.57 -8.51 -25.47
N VAL A 237 2.79 -8.63 -25.99
CA VAL A 237 3.15 -8.10 -27.32
C VAL A 237 2.27 -8.73 -28.39
N GLU A 238 2.25 -10.06 -28.48
CA GLU A 238 1.40 -10.80 -29.44
C GLU A 238 -0.08 -10.42 -29.30
N ALA A 239 -0.55 -10.32 -28.04
CA ALA A 239 -1.92 -9.97 -27.78
C ALA A 239 -2.28 -8.55 -28.23
N THR A 240 -1.35 -7.61 -28.06
CA THR A 240 -1.52 -6.22 -28.47
C THR A 240 -1.47 -6.08 -29.99
N GLU A 241 -0.55 -6.75 -30.68
CA GLU A 241 -0.50 -6.76 -32.15
C GLU A 241 -1.79 -7.35 -32.76
N THR A 242 -2.29 -8.47 -32.21
CA THR A 242 -3.53 -9.08 -32.69
C THR A 242 -4.73 -8.12 -32.55
N LEU A 243 -4.79 -7.38 -31.43
CA LEU A 243 -5.83 -6.38 -31.23
C LEU A 243 -5.67 -5.21 -32.20
N ARG A 244 -4.43 -4.79 -32.45
CA ARG A 244 -4.10 -3.69 -33.37
C ARG A 244 -4.54 -3.99 -34.79
N GLU A 245 -4.26 -5.19 -35.28
CA GLU A 245 -4.67 -5.64 -36.62
C GLU A 245 -6.20 -5.65 -36.80
N ARG A 246 -6.96 -5.92 -35.73
CA ARG A 246 -8.42 -6.06 -35.78
C ARG A 246 -9.18 -4.76 -35.51
N HIS A 247 -8.71 -3.98 -34.54
CA HIS A 247 -9.45 -2.87 -33.94
C HIS A 247 -8.71 -1.52 -34.00
N GLY A 248 -7.46 -1.51 -34.46
CA GLY A 248 -6.63 -0.31 -34.57
C GLY A 248 -5.77 -0.01 -33.33
N ASP A 249 -4.92 1.01 -33.45
CA ASP A 249 -3.90 1.34 -32.46
C ASP A 249 -4.47 1.77 -31.10
N ASP A 250 -5.47 2.66 -31.10
CA ASP A 250 -6.01 3.26 -29.87
C ASP A 250 -6.65 2.21 -28.94
N ASP A 251 -7.39 1.25 -29.52
CA ASP A 251 -8.05 0.17 -28.77
C ASP A 251 -7.04 -0.87 -28.27
N ALA A 252 -6.04 -1.20 -29.11
CA ALA A 252 -4.99 -2.14 -28.75
C ALA A 252 -4.13 -1.63 -27.59
N LEU A 253 -3.83 -0.33 -27.56
CA LEU A 253 -3.02 0.31 -26.53
C LEU A 253 -3.64 0.23 -25.13
N LEU A 254 -4.95 0.04 -25.03
CA LEU A 254 -5.62 -0.09 -23.75
C LEU A 254 -5.22 -1.36 -23.00
N LEU A 255 -4.83 -2.44 -23.70
CA LEU A 255 -4.41 -3.68 -23.06
C LEU A 255 -3.15 -3.51 -22.21
N PRO A 256 -1.99 -3.06 -22.75
CA PRO A 256 -0.78 -2.85 -21.94
C PRO A 256 -1.00 -1.76 -20.89
N LEU A 257 -1.77 -0.70 -21.19
CA LEU A 257 -2.15 0.29 -20.19
C LEU A 257 -2.92 -0.34 -19.02
N SER A 258 -3.86 -1.25 -19.27
CA SER A 258 -4.65 -1.90 -18.23
C SER A 258 -3.84 -2.94 -17.45
N VAL A 259 -2.89 -3.63 -18.08
CA VAL A 259 -1.94 -4.50 -17.37
C VAL A 259 -1.08 -3.68 -16.40
N LEU A 260 -0.73 -2.45 -16.76
CA LEU A 260 -0.04 -1.51 -15.87
C LEU A 260 -0.96 -0.97 -14.76
N THR A 261 -2.11 -0.40 -15.12
CA THR A 261 -2.96 0.37 -14.21
C THR A 261 -3.83 -0.53 -13.33
N VAL A 262 -4.52 -1.51 -13.92
CA VAL A 262 -5.47 -2.39 -13.23
C VAL A 262 -4.75 -3.54 -12.51
N LYS A 263 -3.79 -4.18 -13.18
CA LYS A 263 -3.07 -5.32 -12.59
C LYS A 263 -1.84 -4.89 -11.79
N GLY A 264 -1.29 -3.70 -12.02
CA GLY A 264 -0.08 -3.26 -11.33
C GLY A 264 1.17 -4.07 -11.69
N ASN A 265 1.18 -4.70 -12.87
CA ASN A 265 2.23 -5.66 -13.24
C ASN A 265 3.41 -4.96 -13.92
N TYR A 266 4.19 -4.23 -13.12
CA TYR A 266 5.31 -3.39 -13.60
C TYR A 266 6.40 -4.18 -14.33
N GLY A 267 6.70 -5.39 -13.87
CA GLY A 267 7.75 -6.23 -14.48
C GLY A 267 7.42 -6.68 -15.90
N VAL A 268 6.18 -7.09 -16.17
CA VAL A 268 5.74 -7.46 -17.54
C VAL A 268 5.75 -6.23 -18.45
N ILE A 269 5.30 -5.07 -17.94
CA ILE A 269 5.26 -3.83 -18.71
C ILE A 269 6.65 -3.33 -19.07
N ALA A 270 7.62 -3.43 -18.17
CA ALA A 270 9.00 -3.05 -18.45
C ALA A 270 9.58 -3.84 -19.63
N LEU A 271 9.34 -5.15 -19.66
CA LEU A 271 9.75 -6.01 -20.76
C LEU A 271 8.96 -5.73 -22.05
N TYR A 272 7.65 -5.50 -21.94
CA TYR A 272 6.82 -5.09 -23.08
C TYR A 272 7.37 -3.82 -23.75
N ILE A 273 7.69 -2.77 -22.98
CA ILE A 273 8.28 -1.52 -23.52
C ILE A 273 9.56 -1.83 -24.29
N ARG A 274 10.41 -2.71 -23.75
CA ARG A 274 11.69 -3.08 -24.38
C ARG A 274 11.52 -3.89 -25.67
N GLN A 275 10.55 -4.82 -25.68
CA GLN A 275 10.35 -5.78 -26.77
C GLN A 275 9.53 -5.21 -27.93
N SER A 276 8.52 -4.38 -27.65
CA SER A 276 7.61 -3.82 -28.65
C SER A 276 8.26 -2.77 -29.55
N GLY A 277 9.53 -2.39 -29.29
CA GLY A 277 10.22 -1.35 -30.06
C GLY A 277 9.58 0.03 -29.88
N VAL A 278 8.75 0.21 -28.84
CA VAL A 278 8.19 1.50 -28.45
C VAL A 278 9.35 2.46 -28.22
N ASP A 279 9.48 3.46 -29.08
CA ASP A 279 10.47 4.52 -28.93
C ASP A 279 10.09 5.38 -27.72
N PRO A 280 10.81 5.29 -26.58
CA PRO A 280 10.52 6.10 -25.40
C PRO A 280 10.60 7.60 -25.75
N GLY A 281 11.42 7.94 -26.74
CA GLY A 281 11.61 9.27 -27.28
C GLY A 281 10.38 9.84 -28.00
N ARG A 282 9.33 9.08 -28.30
CA ARG A 282 8.09 9.64 -28.90
C ARG A 282 7.01 10.02 -27.90
N GLY A 283 7.21 9.79 -26.60
CA GLY A 283 6.19 10.07 -25.59
C GLY A 283 5.02 9.09 -25.67
N ASP A 284 5.35 7.80 -25.81
CA ASP A 284 4.38 6.71 -25.81
C ASP A 284 3.53 6.67 -24.53
N ALA A 285 2.26 6.26 -24.66
CA ALA A 285 1.31 6.29 -23.55
C ALA A 285 1.65 5.31 -22.43
N VAL A 286 2.25 4.16 -22.74
CA VAL A 286 2.64 3.15 -21.73
C VAL A 286 3.84 3.65 -20.94
N THR A 287 4.81 4.27 -21.62
CA THR A 287 5.96 4.92 -20.96
C THR A 287 5.53 6.10 -20.09
N ALA A 288 4.62 6.94 -20.59
CA ALA A 288 4.04 8.04 -19.83
C ALA A 288 3.23 7.55 -18.62
N ALA A 289 2.49 6.44 -18.75
CA ALA A 289 1.77 5.83 -17.65
C ALA A 289 2.72 5.27 -16.58
N LEU A 290 3.78 4.55 -16.97
CA LEU A 290 4.77 4.03 -16.02
C LEU A 290 5.48 5.17 -15.28
N THR A 291 5.79 6.25 -15.99
CA THR A 291 6.33 7.49 -15.41
C THR A 291 5.36 8.13 -14.42
N GLY A 292 4.08 8.23 -14.79
CA GLY A 292 3.01 8.71 -13.91
C GLY A 292 2.86 7.89 -12.63
N HIS A 293 2.95 6.55 -12.73
CA HIS A 293 2.94 5.65 -11.57
C HIS A 293 4.14 5.90 -10.65
N PHE A 294 5.35 6.02 -11.19
CA PHE A 294 6.54 6.33 -10.41
C PHE A 294 6.40 7.64 -9.64
N ILE A 295 6.01 8.72 -10.33
CA ILE A 295 5.86 10.05 -9.73
C ILE A 295 4.75 10.02 -8.66
N GLY A 296 3.61 9.41 -8.99
CA GLY A 296 2.46 9.29 -8.08
C GLY A 296 2.83 8.56 -6.80
N VAL A 297 3.43 7.38 -6.90
CA VAL A 297 3.82 6.57 -5.74
C VAL A 297 4.90 7.27 -4.89
N THR A 298 5.91 7.87 -5.53
CA THR A 298 6.98 8.61 -4.83
C THR A 298 6.42 9.78 -4.02
N ARG A 299 5.51 10.56 -4.62
CA ARG A 299 4.87 11.69 -3.94
C ARG A 299 3.85 11.25 -2.89
N ALA A 300 3.11 10.17 -3.14
CA ALA A 300 2.18 9.59 -2.17
C ALA A 300 2.91 9.06 -0.93
N LEU A 301 4.07 8.41 -1.10
CA LEU A 301 4.94 7.99 0.00
C LEU A 301 5.37 9.19 0.84
N THR A 302 5.84 10.25 0.18
CA THR A 302 6.29 11.49 0.86
C THR A 302 5.14 12.17 1.62
N ALA A 303 3.95 12.25 1.01
CA ALA A 303 2.77 12.82 1.64
C ALA A 303 2.29 11.97 2.85
N ALA A 304 2.29 10.64 2.71
CA ALA A 304 1.94 9.72 3.79
C ALA A 304 2.92 9.85 4.97
N LEU A 305 4.23 9.88 4.73
CA LEU A 305 5.25 10.13 5.76
C LEU A 305 5.03 11.49 6.44
N GLY A 306 4.74 12.52 5.64
CA GLY A 306 4.44 13.86 6.14
C GLY A 306 3.27 13.90 7.12
N ALA A 307 2.18 13.22 6.78
CA ALA A 307 0.97 13.16 7.60
C ALA A 307 1.14 12.25 8.82
N THR A 308 1.68 11.05 8.65
CA THR A 308 1.87 10.06 9.72
C THR A 308 2.84 10.55 10.80
N LEU A 309 3.90 11.26 10.40
CA LEU A 309 4.85 11.89 11.35
C LEU A 309 4.44 13.31 11.75
N ARG A 310 3.30 13.80 11.23
CA ARG A 310 2.77 15.15 11.45
C ARG A 310 3.82 16.24 11.25
N LEU A 311 4.65 16.13 10.22
CA LEU A 311 5.88 16.93 10.08
C LEU A 311 5.65 18.46 10.14
N ASN A 312 4.45 18.94 9.78
CA ASN A 312 4.10 20.37 9.78
C ASN A 312 3.62 20.88 11.15
N GLU A 313 3.11 20.00 12.02
CA GLU A 313 2.46 20.35 13.30
C GLU A 313 3.16 19.72 14.50
N ARG A 314 4.20 18.92 14.26
CA ARG A 314 4.90 18.16 15.29
C ARG A 314 5.63 19.10 16.26
N VAL A 315 5.39 18.88 17.54
CA VAL A 315 6.16 19.49 18.63
C VAL A 315 7.45 18.67 18.84
N PRO A 316 8.65 19.29 18.83
CA PRO A 316 9.89 18.57 19.16
C PRO A 316 9.80 17.82 20.49
N GLY A 317 10.35 16.62 20.56
CA GLY A 317 10.27 15.73 21.72
C GLY A 317 8.99 14.88 21.78
N SER A 318 7.99 15.13 20.93
CA SER A 318 6.78 14.31 20.92
C SER A 318 7.05 12.92 20.35
N ALA A 319 6.43 11.92 20.99
CA ALA A 319 6.49 10.53 20.55
C ALA A 319 5.80 10.34 19.19
N ILE A 320 6.36 9.46 18.36
CA ILE A 320 5.73 9.04 17.11
C ILE A 320 4.80 7.86 17.37
N ARG A 321 3.59 7.88 16.81
CA ARG A 321 2.60 6.79 16.98
C ARG A 321 1.80 6.56 15.69
N PRO A 322 2.45 6.08 14.61
CA PRO A 322 1.74 5.63 13.43
C PRO A 322 0.74 4.53 13.79
N SER A 323 -0.50 4.66 13.31
CA SER A 323 -1.49 3.57 13.40
C SER A 323 -1.07 2.37 12.53
N ALA A 324 -1.58 1.18 12.84
CA ALA A 324 -1.33 -0.02 12.03
C ALA A 324 -1.70 0.17 10.54
N LYS A 325 -2.79 0.91 10.27
CA LYS A 325 -3.22 1.25 8.91
C LYS A 325 -2.20 2.13 8.19
N GLU A 326 -1.60 3.09 8.88
CA GLU A 326 -0.57 3.97 8.30
C GLU A 326 0.73 3.21 8.01
N ARG A 327 1.17 2.34 8.94
CA ARG A 327 2.34 1.48 8.71
C ARG A 327 2.16 0.58 7.50
N LEU A 328 1.04 -0.16 7.42
CA LEU A 328 0.72 -1.01 6.27
C LEU A 328 0.69 -0.24 4.96
N ARG A 329 0.14 0.98 4.97
CA ARG A 329 0.12 1.85 3.78
C ARG A 329 1.53 2.26 3.35
N LEU A 330 2.38 2.68 4.29
CA LEU A 330 3.76 3.07 4.00
C LEU A 330 4.59 1.89 3.49
N GLU A 331 4.41 0.71 4.07
CA GLU A 331 5.04 -0.53 3.61
C GLU A 331 4.59 -0.90 2.18
N ALA A 332 3.29 -0.83 1.90
CA ALA A 332 2.75 -1.07 0.56
C ALA A 332 3.28 -0.07 -0.48
N LEU A 333 3.35 1.23 -0.14
CA LEU A 333 3.91 2.25 -1.02
C LEU A 333 5.41 2.04 -1.24
N THR A 334 6.15 1.64 -0.21
CA THR A 334 7.59 1.38 -0.31
C THR A 334 7.88 0.16 -1.18
N GLY A 335 7.16 -0.95 -0.98
CA GLY A 335 7.28 -2.15 -1.81
C GLY A 335 6.90 -1.88 -3.27
N ARG A 336 5.85 -1.08 -3.49
CA ARG A 336 5.45 -0.64 -4.84
C ARG A 336 6.50 0.25 -5.50
N LEU A 337 7.10 1.17 -4.76
CA LEU A 337 8.18 2.03 -5.28
C LEU A 337 9.40 1.20 -5.69
N ALA A 338 9.78 0.19 -4.90
CA ALA A 338 10.86 -0.73 -5.26
C ALA A 338 10.56 -1.46 -6.59
N ALA A 339 9.34 -2.01 -6.74
CA ALA A 339 8.93 -2.66 -7.99
C ALA A 339 8.93 -1.70 -9.20
N LEU A 340 8.62 -0.41 -8.98
CA LEU A 340 8.68 0.63 -10.01
C LEU A 340 10.12 1.01 -10.36
N ILE A 341 11.04 1.08 -9.39
CA ILE A 341 12.47 1.29 -9.62
C ILE A 341 13.02 0.19 -10.54
N ASP A 342 12.73 -1.07 -10.21
CA ASP A 342 13.16 -2.22 -11.01
C ASP A 342 12.58 -2.16 -12.44
N ALA A 343 11.30 -1.81 -12.57
CA ALA A 343 10.64 -1.71 -13.87
C ALA A 343 11.17 -0.56 -14.73
N VAL A 344 11.41 0.62 -14.13
CA VAL A 344 11.96 1.79 -14.83
C VAL A 344 13.38 1.49 -15.32
N ALA A 345 14.19 0.82 -14.49
CA ALA A 345 15.54 0.37 -14.88
C ALA A 345 15.48 -0.69 -15.99
N ALA A 346 14.64 -1.72 -15.84
CA ALA A 346 14.50 -2.80 -16.83
C ALA A 346 13.96 -2.33 -18.19
N ALA A 347 13.11 -1.30 -18.19
CA ALA A 347 12.60 -0.65 -19.39
C ALA A 347 13.61 0.30 -20.06
N GLY A 348 14.75 0.59 -19.42
CA GLY A 348 15.77 1.52 -19.95
C GLY A 348 15.38 3.00 -19.86
N LEU A 349 14.37 3.35 -19.07
CA LEU A 349 13.82 4.72 -19.04
C LEU A 349 14.71 5.71 -18.30
N MET A 350 15.68 5.24 -17.50
CA MET A 350 16.70 6.10 -16.90
C MET A 350 17.76 6.57 -17.89
N GLU A 351 17.91 5.88 -19.03
CA GLU A 351 18.84 6.27 -20.10
C GLU A 351 18.16 7.20 -21.11
N ASP A 352 16.82 7.26 -21.10
CA ASP A 352 16.03 8.14 -21.95
C ASP A 352 16.05 9.59 -21.47
N ARG A 353 16.54 10.50 -22.33
CA ARG A 353 16.69 11.93 -22.02
C ARG A 353 15.37 12.65 -21.73
N ARG A 354 14.22 12.11 -22.15
CA ARG A 354 12.91 12.76 -21.94
C ARG A 354 12.25 12.35 -20.63
N SER A 355 12.37 11.07 -20.27
CA SER A 355 11.75 10.49 -19.08
C SER A 355 12.61 10.66 -17.83
N GLU A 356 13.95 10.56 -17.97
CA GLU A 356 14.91 10.67 -16.86
C GLU A 356 14.71 11.92 -15.97
N PRO A 357 14.50 13.14 -16.53
CA PRO A 357 14.31 14.33 -15.70
C PRO A 357 13.07 14.24 -14.79
N ALA A 358 12.01 13.55 -15.24
CA ALA A 358 10.80 13.39 -14.47
C ALA A 358 11.02 12.50 -13.23
N PHE A 359 11.76 11.39 -13.40
CA PHE A 359 12.16 10.52 -12.30
C PHE A 359 13.09 11.23 -11.32
N ARG A 360 14.14 11.89 -11.82
CA ARG A 360 15.09 12.64 -11.00
C ARG A 360 14.41 13.74 -10.20
N ASN A 361 13.52 14.52 -10.81
CA ASN A 361 12.82 15.59 -10.13
C ASN A 361 11.90 15.06 -9.01
N ALA A 362 11.14 13.99 -9.29
CA ALA A 362 10.27 13.37 -8.29
C ALA A 362 11.09 12.79 -7.12
N TRP A 363 12.19 12.09 -7.43
CA TRP A 363 13.08 11.52 -6.42
C TRP A 363 13.77 12.59 -5.58
N THR A 364 14.31 13.64 -6.21
CA THR A 364 15.01 14.72 -5.52
C THR A 364 14.08 15.47 -4.57
N ALA A 365 12.83 15.73 -4.98
CA ALA A 365 11.82 16.33 -4.13
C ALA A 365 11.49 15.46 -2.90
N ALA A 366 11.32 14.15 -3.09
CA ALA A 366 11.12 13.20 -2.01
C ALA A 366 12.34 13.11 -1.08
N GLY A 367 13.54 12.99 -1.66
CA GLY A 367 14.82 12.93 -0.96
C GLY A 367 15.06 14.15 -0.10
N LYS A 368 14.68 15.36 -0.56
CA LYS A 368 14.74 16.57 0.27
C LYS A 368 13.88 16.45 1.51
N VAL A 369 12.65 15.96 1.41
CA VAL A 369 11.74 15.82 2.56
C VAL A 369 12.22 14.71 3.50
N ILE A 370 12.58 13.56 2.94
CA ILE A 370 13.00 12.38 3.71
C ILE A 370 14.35 12.63 4.39
N GLY A 371 15.36 13.06 3.64
CA GLY A 371 16.71 13.30 4.13
C GLY A 371 16.85 14.47 5.10
N SER A 372 15.94 15.44 5.08
CA SER A 372 15.97 16.56 6.04
C SER A 372 14.97 16.40 7.18
N ARG A 373 13.67 16.21 6.89
CA ARG A 373 12.61 16.29 7.91
C ARG A 373 12.35 14.95 8.58
N VAL A 374 12.27 13.87 7.79
CA VAL A 374 12.03 12.53 8.33
C VAL A 374 13.26 12.05 9.10
N ALA A 375 14.46 12.21 8.51
CA ALA A 375 15.72 11.88 9.15
C ALA A 375 15.96 12.68 10.46
N ALA A 376 15.57 13.96 10.52
CA ALA A 376 15.65 14.73 11.75
C ALA A 376 14.74 14.19 12.86
N VAL A 377 13.51 13.77 12.53
CA VAL A 377 12.61 13.12 13.50
C VAL A 377 13.20 11.79 13.97
N ALA A 378 13.71 10.98 13.05
CA ALA A 378 14.34 9.71 13.38
C ALA A 378 15.55 9.90 14.31
N LEU A 379 16.47 10.82 13.96
CA LEU A 379 17.62 11.15 14.80
C LEU A 379 17.16 11.53 16.21
N GLU A 380 16.31 12.56 16.32
CA GLU A 380 15.83 13.07 17.61
C GLU A 380 15.19 11.99 18.49
N ARG A 381 14.34 11.13 17.90
CA ARG A 381 13.67 10.07 18.65
C ARG A 381 14.63 8.95 19.02
N SER A 382 15.54 8.56 18.13
CA SER A 382 16.56 7.54 18.40
C SER A 382 17.55 8.00 19.48
N SER A 383 17.96 9.27 19.50
CA SER A 383 18.77 9.82 20.58
C SER A 383 18.05 9.77 21.93
N GLN A 384 16.75 10.11 21.96
CA GLN A 384 15.94 10.07 23.18
C GLN A 384 15.70 8.64 23.67
N ALA A 385 15.41 7.71 22.75
CA ALA A 385 15.30 6.29 23.03
C ALA A 385 16.60 5.73 23.63
N ALA A 386 17.74 6.09 23.04
CA ALA A 386 19.05 5.69 23.52
C ALA A 386 19.43 6.33 24.86
N ALA A 387 18.98 7.56 25.14
CA ALA A 387 19.22 8.25 26.40
C ALA A 387 18.27 7.79 27.54
N ALA A 388 17.18 7.08 27.22
CA ALA A 388 16.16 6.66 28.17
C ALA A 388 16.67 5.54 29.11
N ARG A 389 17.33 6.00 30.17
CA ARG A 389 18.18 5.18 31.03
C ARG A 389 17.43 4.17 31.89
N ARG A 390 16.25 4.55 32.42
CA ARG A 390 15.49 3.73 33.38
C ARG A 390 14.37 2.95 32.72
N HIS A 391 13.58 3.61 31.88
CA HIS A 391 12.43 2.99 31.20
C HIS A 391 12.51 3.26 29.70
N PRO A 392 12.05 2.33 28.86
CA PRO A 392 11.93 2.58 27.43
C PRO A 392 11.03 3.78 27.15
N VAL A 393 11.33 4.51 26.08
CA VAL A 393 10.38 5.50 25.55
C VAL A 393 9.14 4.77 25.03
N VAL A 394 7.99 5.44 25.09
CA VAL A 394 6.70 4.81 24.75
C VAL A 394 6.61 4.38 23.28
N ASP A 395 7.43 4.97 22.41
CA ASP A 395 7.48 4.76 20.97
C ASP A 395 8.73 4.00 20.49
N GLN A 396 9.40 3.23 21.37
CA GLN A 396 10.64 2.51 21.03
C GLN A 396 10.55 1.71 19.72
N ASP A 397 9.48 0.93 19.55
CA ASP A 397 9.29 0.09 18.36
C ASP A 397 9.00 0.91 17.10
N ASP A 398 8.31 2.04 17.24
CA ASP A 398 8.05 2.98 16.15
C ASP A 398 9.35 3.62 15.67
N VAL A 399 10.27 3.92 16.58
CA VAL A 399 11.59 4.48 16.25
C VAL A 399 12.44 3.49 15.45
N VAL A 400 12.51 2.24 15.91
CA VAL A 400 13.20 1.16 15.18
C VAL A 400 12.60 0.94 13.79
N TRP A 401 11.27 0.98 13.67
CA TRP A 401 10.58 0.91 12.38
C TRP A 401 10.97 2.07 11.46
N LEU A 402 11.03 3.30 11.97
CA LEU A 402 11.38 4.48 11.18
C LEU A 402 12.83 4.42 10.68
N ASP A 403 13.77 3.98 11.54
CA ASP A 403 15.18 3.79 11.16
C ASP A 403 15.34 2.73 10.05
N ARG A 404 14.57 1.64 10.13
CA ARG A 404 14.54 0.61 9.07
C ARG A 404 14.00 1.15 7.75
N LEU A 405 12.96 1.98 7.80
CA LEU A 405 12.39 2.63 6.63
C LEU A 405 13.41 3.56 5.96
N LEU A 406 14.18 4.34 6.74
CA LEU A 406 15.26 5.20 6.21
C LEU A 406 16.40 4.37 5.60
N CYS A 407 16.77 3.24 6.20
CA CYS A 407 17.75 2.32 5.62
C CYS A 407 17.27 1.73 4.29
N LEU A 408 16.00 1.36 4.20
CA LEU A 408 15.39 0.88 2.97
C LEU A 408 15.38 1.96 1.88
N TRP A 409 15.01 3.20 2.23
CA TRP A 409 15.08 4.33 1.32
C TRP A 409 16.50 4.62 0.83
N GLN A 410 17.50 4.54 1.71
CA GLN A 410 18.91 4.69 1.33
C GLN A 410 19.34 3.60 0.35
N ARG A 411 18.94 2.34 0.59
CA ARG A 411 19.22 1.22 -0.32
C ARG A 411 18.60 1.44 -1.69
N MET A 412 17.30 1.74 -1.74
CA MET A 412 16.60 2.04 -2.99
C MET A 412 17.25 3.22 -3.75
N SER A 413 17.67 4.27 -3.04
CA SER A 413 18.35 5.42 -3.65
C SER A 413 19.64 5.00 -4.35
N ARG A 414 20.44 4.15 -3.70
CA ARG A 414 21.69 3.64 -4.26
C ARG A 414 21.44 2.73 -5.46
N ASP A 415 20.47 1.81 -5.33
CA ASP A 415 20.15 0.85 -6.37
C ASP A 415 19.61 1.56 -7.62
N PHE A 416 18.93 2.70 -7.44
CA PHE A 416 18.44 3.54 -8.53
C PHE A 416 19.49 4.55 -9.07
N GLY A 417 20.69 4.60 -8.48
CA GLY A 417 21.80 5.43 -8.94
C GLY A 417 21.79 6.89 -8.44
N PHE A 418 21.07 7.18 -7.36
CA PHE A 418 21.05 8.50 -6.73
C PHE A 418 21.99 8.62 -5.53
N GLU A 419 22.44 9.85 -5.28
CA GLU A 419 23.30 10.19 -4.15
C GLU A 419 22.57 10.04 -2.82
N THR A 420 23.29 9.56 -1.81
CA THR A 420 22.76 9.32 -0.45
C THR A 420 23.54 10.06 0.64
N TYR A 421 24.29 11.10 0.28
CA TYR A 421 25.23 11.77 1.21
C TYR A 421 24.57 12.19 2.52
N ASP A 422 23.41 12.86 2.45
CA ASP A 422 22.70 13.33 3.65
C ASP A 422 22.30 12.18 4.59
N LEU A 423 21.89 11.04 4.04
CA LEU A 423 21.50 9.86 4.82
C LEU A 423 22.72 9.11 5.37
N VAL A 424 23.83 9.09 4.65
CA VAL A 424 25.10 8.55 5.16
C VAL A 424 25.55 9.38 6.36
N LYS A 425 25.57 10.71 6.21
CA LYS A 425 25.92 11.63 7.29
C LYS A 425 24.98 11.50 8.50
N TRP A 426 23.67 11.43 8.25
CA TRP A 426 22.66 11.18 9.30
C TRP A 426 22.95 9.88 10.05
N ARG A 427 23.21 8.78 9.32
CA ARG A 427 23.54 7.48 9.91
C ARG A 427 24.81 7.56 10.77
N GLU A 428 25.86 8.21 10.28
CA GLU A 428 27.10 8.38 11.03
C GLU A 428 26.88 9.18 12.32
N THR A 429 26.17 10.31 12.24
CA THR A 429 25.80 11.11 13.42
C THR A 429 24.99 10.30 14.43
N LEU A 430 24.00 9.54 13.97
CA LEU A 430 23.20 8.70 14.86
C LEU A 430 24.06 7.62 15.53
N LEU A 431 24.93 6.94 14.79
CA LEU A 431 25.82 5.91 15.35
C LEU A 431 26.79 6.50 16.40
N GLU A 432 27.30 7.71 16.19
CA GLU A 432 28.11 8.42 17.19
C GLU A 432 27.31 8.72 18.47
N GLU A 433 26.06 9.17 18.33
CA GLU A 433 25.19 9.42 19.48
C GLU A 433 24.82 8.12 20.22
N LEU A 434 24.55 7.03 19.51
CA LEU A 434 24.30 5.73 20.11
C LEU A 434 25.53 5.24 20.87
N ARG A 435 26.72 5.36 20.28
CA ARG A 435 27.99 5.02 20.94
C ARG A 435 28.20 5.84 22.22
N ALA A 436 27.98 7.15 22.17
CA ALA A 436 28.07 8.00 23.36
C ALA A 436 27.07 7.59 24.45
N ASN A 437 25.87 7.13 24.08
CA ASN A 437 24.89 6.59 25.03
C ASN A 437 25.29 5.22 25.60
N VAL A 438 25.99 4.36 24.84
CA VAL A 438 26.60 3.14 25.40
C VAL A 438 27.65 3.49 26.46
N GLU A 439 28.52 4.46 26.18
CA GLU A 439 29.52 4.93 27.16
C GLU A 439 28.89 5.49 28.43
N ARG A 440 27.76 6.21 28.31
CA ARG A 440 26.97 6.65 29.47
C ARG A 440 26.30 5.48 30.19
N ALA A 441 25.71 4.54 29.47
CA ALA A 441 25.04 3.36 30.04
C ALA A 441 26.01 2.51 30.88
N MET A 442 27.29 2.47 30.49
CA MET A 442 28.35 1.78 31.24
C MET A 442 28.76 2.48 32.55
N LYS A 443 28.34 3.72 32.82
CA LYS A 443 28.60 4.41 34.10
C LYS A 443 27.43 4.13 35.05
N PHE A 444 27.61 3.26 36.04
CA PHE A 444 26.54 2.89 36.98
C PHE A 444 26.30 3.99 38.02
N GLU A 445 25.05 4.40 38.21
CA GLU A 445 24.65 5.39 39.20
C GLU A 445 24.07 4.72 40.46
N GLU A 446 24.08 5.43 41.60
CA GLU A 446 23.48 4.95 42.83
C GLU A 446 21.96 4.77 42.69
N GLY A 447 21.46 3.57 43.04
CA GLY A 447 20.03 3.24 42.97
C GLY A 447 19.58 2.53 41.69
N GLU A 448 20.49 2.24 40.76
CA GLU A 448 20.18 1.47 39.54
C GLU A 448 20.50 -0.01 39.70
N THR A 449 19.65 -0.88 39.14
CA THR A 449 19.94 -2.33 39.11
C THR A 449 20.78 -2.69 37.89
N LEU A 450 21.60 -3.74 38.01
CA LEU A 450 22.39 -4.25 36.90
C LEU A 450 21.49 -4.79 35.78
N ASP A 451 20.34 -5.40 36.10
CA ASP A 451 19.37 -5.86 35.11
C ASP A 451 18.83 -4.69 34.26
N GLU A 452 18.44 -3.57 34.87
CA GLU A 452 18.00 -2.38 34.14
C GLU A 452 19.10 -1.81 33.23
N ARG A 453 20.38 -1.94 33.61
CA ARG A 453 21.51 -1.53 32.77
C ARG A 453 21.65 -2.44 31.56
N MET A 454 21.48 -3.75 31.73
CA MET A 454 21.51 -4.69 30.62
C MET A 454 20.35 -4.43 29.66
N GLU A 455 19.13 -4.23 30.18
CA GLU A 455 17.98 -3.85 29.36
C GLU A 455 18.21 -2.54 28.59
N HIS A 456 18.86 -1.54 29.21
CA HIS A 456 19.20 -0.29 28.53
C HIS A 456 20.19 -0.51 27.38
N LEU A 457 21.23 -1.30 27.61
CA LEU A 457 22.19 -1.68 26.57
C LEU A 457 21.53 -2.46 25.43
N LEU A 458 20.62 -3.39 25.73
CA LEU A 458 19.84 -4.13 24.73
C LEU A 458 18.99 -3.18 23.86
N ARG A 459 18.34 -2.19 24.45
CA ARG A 459 17.58 -1.18 23.67
C ARG A 459 18.47 -0.38 22.71
N ILE A 460 19.66 0.01 23.16
CA ILE A 460 20.64 0.68 22.29
C ILE A 460 21.13 -0.29 21.20
N ASN A 461 21.32 -1.57 21.55
CA ASN A 461 21.70 -2.62 20.62
C ASN A 461 20.66 -2.79 19.52
N THR A 462 19.36 -2.85 19.85
CA THR A 462 18.27 -2.94 18.87
C THR A 462 18.30 -1.77 17.88
N LEU A 463 18.53 -0.53 18.35
CA LEU A 463 18.66 0.65 17.48
C LEU A 463 19.90 0.54 16.58
N SER A 464 21.06 0.19 17.14
CA SER A 464 22.31 0.04 16.37
C SER A 464 22.25 -1.12 15.36
N GLY A 465 21.50 -2.18 15.69
CA GLY A 465 21.31 -3.37 14.88
C GLY A 465 20.60 -3.10 13.56
N VAL A 466 19.75 -2.08 13.50
CA VAL A 466 19.14 -1.60 12.24
C VAL A 466 20.22 -1.27 11.19
N PHE A 467 21.37 -0.76 11.63
CA PHE A 467 22.48 -0.35 10.79
C PHE A 467 23.58 -1.42 10.65
N GLY A 468 23.30 -2.65 11.10
CA GLY A 468 24.24 -3.76 11.12
C GLY A 468 25.39 -3.57 12.11
N GLN A 469 25.23 -2.72 13.13
CA GLN A 469 26.20 -2.53 14.20
C GLN A 469 25.76 -3.31 15.45
N ARG A 470 26.73 -3.66 16.29
CA ARG A 470 26.51 -4.27 17.61
C ARG A 470 27.25 -3.46 18.65
N ILE A 471 26.65 -3.30 19.83
CA ILE A 471 27.24 -2.50 20.91
C ILE A 471 28.53 -3.12 21.47
N SER A 472 28.69 -4.44 21.32
CA SER A 472 29.90 -5.18 21.70
C SER A 472 31.16 -4.61 21.06
N ALA A 473 31.06 -4.13 19.82
CA ALA A 473 32.16 -3.50 19.09
C ALA A 473 32.57 -2.13 19.67
N TRP A 474 31.72 -1.50 20.49
CA TRP A 474 31.97 -0.20 21.10
C TRP A 474 32.42 -0.31 22.56
N ILE A 475 32.27 -1.48 23.16
CA ILE A 475 32.64 -1.73 24.56
C ILE A 475 34.13 -2.11 24.62
N PRO A 476 34.93 -1.40 25.44
CA PRO A 476 36.33 -1.77 25.64
C PRO A 476 36.46 -3.16 26.28
N SER A 477 37.43 -3.95 25.80
CA SER A 477 37.72 -5.30 26.28
C SER A 477 38.10 -5.40 27.77
N PHE A 478 38.54 -4.28 28.37
CA PHE A 478 38.92 -4.17 29.78
C PHE A 478 37.89 -3.41 30.63
N SER A 479 36.63 -3.31 30.17
CA SER A 479 35.60 -2.59 30.91
C SER A 479 35.16 -3.37 32.16
N HIS A 480 35.65 -2.95 33.34
CA HIS A 480 35.29 -3.54 34.64
C HIS A 480 33.77 -3.56 34.88
N ASN A 481 33.08 -2.47 34.54
CA ASN A 481 31.63 -2.38 34.69
C ASN A 481 30.89 -3.38 33.82
N MET A 482 31.38 -3.63 32.60
CA MET A 482 30.82 -4.66 31.74
C MET A 482 31.08 -6.06 32.31
N THR A 483 32.30 -6.37 32.74
CA THR A 483 32.63 -7.65 33.38
C THR A 483 31.72 -7.93 34.58
N ARG A 484 31.49 -6.93 35.43
CA ARG A 484 30.57 -7.02 36.56
C ARG A 484 29.13 -7.26 36.13
N LEU A 485 28.66 -6.58 35.08
CA LEU A 485 27.31 -6.75 34.54
C LEU A 485 27.09 -8.15 33.98
N LEU A 486 28.01 -8.63 33.13
CA LEU A 486 27.92 -9.95 32.52
C LEU A 486 28.01 -11.06 33.58
N SER A 487 28.90 -10.91 34.56
CA SER A 487 29.03 -11.87 35.66
C SER A 487 27.74 -11.97 36.46
N HIS A 488 27.11 -10.83 36.78
CA HIS A 488 25.81 -10.80 37.45
C HIS A 488 24.73 -11.54 36.66
N ARG A 489 24.65 -11.32 35.33
CA ARG A 489 23.65 -11.98 34.47
C ARG A 489 23.88 -13.49 34.35
N LEU A 490 25.14 -13.91 34.23
CA LEU A 490 25.52 -15.33 34.16
C LEU A 490 25.30 -16.05 35.51
N GLU A 491 25.58 -15.39 36.64
CA GLU A 491 25.37 -15.95 37.99
C GLU A 491 23.89 -16.09 38.35
N ARG A 492 23.04 -15.15 37.92
CA ARG A 492 21.61 -15.16 38.22
C ARG A 492 20.87 -16.36 37.61
N GLY A 493 21.40 -16.96 36.54
CA GLY A 493 20.98 -18.28 36.04
C GLY A 493 19.54 -18.37 35.50
N GLY A 494 19.10 -17.39 34.70
CA GLY A 494 17.80 -17.39 34.02
C GLY A 494 17.89 -17.57 32.51
N ASP A 495 16.74 -17.65 31.83
CA ASP A 495 16.68 -17.63 30.36
C ASP A 495 17.20 -16.29 29.84
N LEU A 496 18.33 -16.34 29.13
CA LEU A 496 18.90 -15.17 28.46
C LEU A 496 18.17 -14.96 27.14
N ASP A 497 17.78 -13.72 26.87
CA ASP A 497 17.28 -13.34 25.56
C ASP A 497 18.34 -13.64 24.47
N PRO A 498 17.97 -14.08 23.25
CA PRO A 498 18.95 -14.38 22.21
C PRO A 498 19.90 -13.21 21.88
N GLU A 499 19.44 -11.96 21.94
CA GLU A 499 20.30 -10.79 21.71
C GLU A 499 21.24 -10.56 22.89
N GLU A 500 20.76 -10.75 24.12
CA GLU A 500 21.57 -10.71 25.34
C GLU A 500 22.68 -11.76 25.31
N ARG A 501 22.34 -12.99 24.96
CA ARG A 501 23.30 -14.08 24.82
C ARG A 501 24.35 -13.78 23.77
N ALA A 502 23.94 -13.25 22.61
CA ALA A 502 24.88 -12.87 21.56
C ALA A 502 25.89 -11.80 22.02
N ILE A 503 25.45 -10.79 22.79
CA ILE A 503 26.34 -9.77 23.36
C ILE A 503 27.33 -10.40 24.36
N ILE A 504 26.84 -11.28 25.24
CA ILE A 504 27.68 -12.00 26.21
C ILE A 504 28.76 -12.81 25.48
N ASP A 505 28.37 -13.61 24.48
CA ASP A 505 29.27 -14.49 23.73
C ASP A 505 30.37 -13.69 23.02
N GLU A 506 30.02 -12.57 22.39
CA GLU A 506 30.99 -11.69 21.70
C GLU A 506 31.99 -11.03 22.66
N LEU A 507 31.51 -10.57 23.81
CA LEU A 507 32.37 -9.94 24.82
C LEU A 507 33.28 -10.96 25.50
N VAL A 508 32.78 -12.17 25.79
CA VAL A 508 33.59 -13.28 26.29
C VAL A 508 34.64 -13.72 25.27
N ALA A 509 34.29 -13.80 23.98
CA ALA A 509 35.26 -14.09 22.92
C ALA A 509 36.37 -13.01 22.84
N THR A 510 35.99 -11.76 23.03
CA THR A 510 36.95 -10.64 23.09
C THR A 510 37.85 -10.75 24.32
N ALA A 511 37.29 -11.09 25.49
CA ALA A 511 38.06 -11.33 26.71
C ALA A 511 39.06 -12.49 26.54
N ARG A 512 38.65 -13.61 25.92
CA ARG A 512 39.54 -14.74 25.60
C ARG A 512 40.70 -14.31 24.72
N THR A 513 40.42 -13.49 23.71
CA THR A 513 41.43 -12.97 22.79
C THR A 513 42.45 -12.10 23.52
N GLU A 514 42.01 -11.20 24.40
CA GLU A 514 42.91 -10.33 25.17
C GLU A 514 43.76 -11.09 26.20
N VAL A 515 43.16 -12.05 26.91
CA VAL A 515 43.90 -12.96 27.80
C VAL A 515 44.93 -13.77 27.03
N GLY A 516 44.59 -14.23 25.82
CA GLY A 516 45.48 -14.98 24.95
C GLY A 516 46.69 -14.17 24.45
N LYS A 517 46.54 -12.87 24.24
CA LYS A 517 47.65 -11.96 23.86
C LYS A 517 48.66 -11.76 25.00
N SER A 518 48.23 -11.85 26.25
CA SER A 518 49.05 -11.50 27.40
C SER A 518 49.76 -12.74 27.98
N ARG A 519 51.06 -12.89 27.66
CA ARG A 519 51.85 -14.08 28.03
C ARG A 519 52.25 -14.15 29.52
N TYR A 520 52.41 -12.99 30.18
CA TYR A 520 53.02 -12.92 31.52
C TYR A 520 52.11 -12.31 32.59
N TRP A 521 51.02 -11.65 32.21
CA TRP A 521 50.06 -11.08 33.15
C TRP A 521 48.64 -11.28 32.58
N LYS A 522 47.80 -12.04 33.29
CA LYS A 522 46.40 -12.25 32.95
C LYS A 522 45.54 -11.54 33.98
N SER A 523 44.51 -10.83 33.52
CA SER A 523 43.53 -10.22 34.42
C SER A 523 42.67 -11.31 35.05
N ASN A 524 42.65 -11.40 36.39
CA ASN A 524 41.82 -12.36 37.11
C ASN A 524 40.34 -12.17 36.79
N GLU A 525 39.88 -10.91 36.70
CA GLU A 525 38.47 -10.60 36.39
C GLU A 525 38.02 -11.16 35.03
N LEU A 526 38.90 -11.12 34.02
CA LEU A 526 38.58 -11.67 32.69
C LEU A 526 38.61 -13.20 32.69
N MET A 527 39.54 -13.81 33.43
CA MET A 527 39.59 -15.26 33.60
C MET A 527 38.33 -15.78 34.30
N ASP A 528 37.92 -15.13 35.39
CA ASP A 528 36.73 -15.50 36.17
C ASP A 528 35.47 -15.40 35.32
N LEU A 529 35.34 -14.35 34.50
CA LEU A 529 34.23 -14.20 33.56
C LEU A 529 34.20 -15.32 32.51
N ILE A 530 35.37 -15.70 31.95
CA ILE A 530 35.46 -16.80 30.97
C ILE A 530 35.03 -18.12 31.60
N GLU A 531 35.54 -18.44 32.79
CA GLU A 531 35.19 -19.67 33.52
C GLU A 531 33.71 -19.70 33.94
N LEU A 532 33.15 -18.55 34.31
CA LEU A 532 31.73 -18.42 34.62
C LEU A 532 30.87 -18.64 33.37
N SER A 533 31.24 -18.07 32.23
CA SER A 533 30.58 -18.27 30.95
C SER A 533 30.61 -19.73 30.50
N ASP A 534 31.77 -20.39 30.59
CA ASP A 534 31.92 -21.82 30.25
C ASP A 534 31.01 -22.72 31.10
N ARG A 535 30.86 -22.41 32.40
CA ARG A 535 29.97 -23.16 33.30
C ARG A 535 28.49 -22.89 33.03
N ALA A 536 28.13 -21.63 32.77
CA ALA A 536 26.74 -21.21 32.59
C ALA A 536 26.16 -21.60 31.22
N LEU A 537 26.98 -21.65 30.18
CA LEU A 537 26.56 -21.88 28.79
C LEU A 537 26.87 -23.29 28.25
N ALA A 538 27.44 -24.18 29.07
CA ALA A 538 27.62 -25.58 28.70
C ALA A 538 26.27 -26.24 28.36
N PRO A 539 26.18 -27.04 27.28
CA PRO A 539 24.95 -27.74 26.93
C PRO A 539 24.55 -28.66 28.09
N ARG A 540 23.35 -28.47 28.62
CA ARG A 540 22.72 -29.39 29.57
C ARG A 540 22.16 -30.61 28.85
#